data_AF-U5CPH4-F1
#
_entry.id   AF-U5CPH4-F1
#
_cell.length_a   1.000
_cell.length_b   1.000
_cell.length_c   1.000
_cell.angle_alpha   90.00
_cell.angle_beta   90.00
_cell.angle_gamma   90.00
#
_symmetry.space_group_name_H-M   'P 1'
#
loop_
_entity.id
_entity.type
_entity.pdbx_description
1 polymer ?
#
loop_
_entity_poly.entity_id
_entity_poly.type
_entity_poly.pdbx_seq_one_letter_code
_entity_poly.pdbx_strand_id
1 'polypeptide(L)'
;MVPTIYDVPNWQVLLQNLTPMSEMIKLRNHEHDDLVQVVLTLCYFMAFAAMWPTLIFLLFLIESISCHSVLRILPVQKEAIMVEHAVVATDDGRCSRIGSRILRKGGHAVAAAFCLGVVSPASSGIGGGAFMLVRSADGHVQGYDMRETAPSNASRVRE
;
A
#
# COMPACT_ATOMS: atom_id res chain seq x y z
N MET A 1 49.02 94.64 -34.04
CA MET A 1 49.72 93.65 -33.20
C MET A 1 48.99 93.67 -31.87
N VAL A 2 48.28 92.67 -31.36
CA VAL A 2 48.29 91.20 -31.45
C VAL A 2 46.84 90.72 -31.20
N PRO A 3 46.38 89.60 -31.79
CA PRO A 3 45.00 89.12 -31.68
C PRO A 3 44.77 88.20 -30.47
N THR A 4 43.57 88.23 -29.90
CA THR A 4 42.99 87.31 -28.90
C THR A 4 41.54 87.08 -29.36
N ILE A 5 40.90 85.90 -29.38
CA ILE A 5 41.04 84.60 -28.72
C ILE A 5 40.47 83.54 -29.70
N TYR A 6 41.02 82.32 -29.66
CA TYR A 6 40.59 81.17 -30.44
C TYR A 6 39.11 80.81 -30.18
N ASP A 7 38.37 80.59 -31.28
CA ASP A 7 37.04 79.96 -31.27
C ASP A 7 37.14 78.58 -30.62
N VAL A 8 36.45 78.41 -29.50
CA VAL A 8 36.30 77.12 -28.82
C VAL A 8 35.44 76.23 -29.73
N PRO A 9 35.87 75.02 -30.11
CA PRO A 9 35.03 74.12 -30.90
C PRO A 9 33.76 73.84 -30.12
N ASN A 10 32.62 74.11 -30.75
CA ASN A 10 31.32 73.90 -30.12
C ASN A 10 31.16 72.42 -29.75
N TRP A 11 31.32 72.10 -28.45
CA TRP A 11 31.19 70.76 -27.90
C TRP A 11 29.80 70.15 -28.15
N GLN A 12 28.80 70.98 -28.45
CA GLN A 12 27.44 70.56 -28.81
C GLN A 12 27.41 69.87 -30.18
N VAL A 13 28.30 70.23 -31.11
CA VAL A 13 28.36 69.62 -32.45
C VAL A 13 28.98 68.23 -32.39
N LEU A 14 29.98 68.01 -31.53
CA LEU A 14 30.56 66.68 -31.30
C LEU A 14 29.60 65.74 -30.55
N LEU A 15 28.80 66.26 -29.61
CA LEU A 15 27.77 65.47 -28.92
C LEU A 15 26.60 65.09 -29.85
N GLN A 16 26.24 65.93 -30.82
CA GLN A 16 25.19 65.60 -31.79
C GLN A 16 25.58 64.42 -32.69
N ASN A 17 26.86 64.26 -33.02
CA ASN A 17 27.35 63.11 -33.79
C ASN A 17 27.52 61.81 -32.98
N LEU A 18 27.41 61.83 -31.65
CA LEU A 18 27.44 60.64 -30.79
C LEU A 18 26.05 60.02 -30.54
N THR A 19 24.97 60.78 -30.79
CA THR A 19 23.58 60.32 -30.70
C THR A 19 23.24 59.07 -31.55
N PRO A 20 23.75 58.88 -32.79
CA PRO A 20 23.47 57.65 -33.54
C PRO A 20 24.08 56.41 -32.87
N MET A 21 25.21 56.55 -32.17
CA MET A 21 25.87 55.42 -31.51
C MET A 21 25.15 54.98 -30.23
N SER A 22 24.61 55.91 -29.44
CA SER A 22 23.83 55.58 -28.24
C SER A 22 22.51 54.89 -28.58
N GLU A 23 21.86 55.31 -29.67
CA GLU A 23 20.63 54.66 -30.14
C GLU A 23 20.92 53.27 -30.72
N MET A 24 22.03 53.08 -31.44
CA MET A 24 22.44 51.74 -31.90
C MET A 24 22.80 50.78 -30.75
N ILE A 25 23.38 51.27 -29.65
CA ILE A 25 23.63 50.46 -28.45
C ILE A 25 22.31 50.08 -27.77
N LYS A 26 21.33 51.00 -27.70
CA LYS A 26 19.99 50.68 -27.18
C LYS A 26 19.26 49.65 -28.03
N LEU A 27 19.31 49.78 -29.36
CA LEU A 27 18.70 48.81 -30.27
C LEU A 27 19.37 47.43 -30.17
N ARG A 28 20.71 47.39 -30.07
CA ARG A 28 21.48 46.15 -29.84
C ARG A 28 21.16 45.52 -28.48
N ASN A 29 21.02 46.32 -27.42
CA ASN A 29 20.66 45.82 -26.10
C ASN A 29 19.21 45.33 -26.05
N HIS A 30 18.27 46.00 -26.74
CA HIS A 30 16.88 45.56 -26.85
C HIS A 30 16.77 44.22 -27.60
N GLU A 31 17.53 44.04 -28.69
CA GLU A 31 17.60 42.76 -29.41
C GLU A 31 18.23 41.65 -28.55
N HIS A 32 19.18 41.99 -27.67
CA HIS A 32 19.76 41.07 -26.70
C HIS A 32 18.78 40.70 -25.58
N ASP A 33 18.03 41.67 -25.05
CA ASP A 33 17.02 41.47 -24.02
C ASP A 33 15.84 40.62 -24.54
N ASP A 34 15.40 40.85 -25.78
CA ASP A 34 14.39 40.03 -26.46
C ASP A 34 14.86 38.58 -26.63
N LEU A 35 16.12 38.37 -27.04
CA LEU A 35 16.73 37.04 -27.14
C LEU A 35 16.83 36.36 -25.78
N VAL A 36 17.24 37.07 -24.72
CA VAL A 36 17.32 36.53 -23.36
C VAL A 36 15.93 36.16 -22.86
N GLN A 37 14.91 36.98 -23.13
CA GLN A 37 13.53 36.70 -22.73
C GLN A 37 12.95 35.48 -23.47
N VAL A 38 13.24 35.34 -24.77
CA VAL A 38 12.86 34.14 -25.55
C VAL A 38 13.57 32.89 -25.01
N VAL A 39 14.86 32.96 -24.72
CA VAL A 39 15.63 31.83 -24.16
C VAL A 39 15.10 31.45 -22.77
N LEU A 40 14.84 32.42 -21.89
CA LEU A 40 14.26 32.16 -20.56
C LEU A 40 12.85 31.55 -20.65
N THR A 41 12.02 32.04 -21.57
CA THR A 41 10.66 31.51 -21.80
C THR A 41 10.71 30.08 -22.35
N LEU A 42 11.62 29.79 -23.29
CA LEU A 42 11.83 28.44 -23.82
C LEU A 42 12.39 27.50 -22.76
N CYS A 43 13.36 27.94 -21.94
CA CYS A 43 13.88 27.16 -20.81
C CYS A 43 12.79 26.86 -19.78
N TYR A 44 11.94 27.84 -19.46
CA TYR A 44 10.81 27.66 -18.55
C TYR A 44 9.78 26.66 -19.11
N PHE A 45 9.46 26.75 -20.40
CA PHE A 45 8.54 25.82 -21.08
C PHE A 45 9.09 24.39 -21.12
N MET A 46 10.39 24.23 -21.40
CA MET A 46 11.06 22.92 -21.40
C MET A 46 11.15 22.31 -20.00
N ALA A 47 11.39 23.12 -18.96
CA ALA A 47 11.38 22.68 -17.57
C ALA A 47 9.97 22.23 -17.12
N PHE A 48 8.94 22.97 -17.50
CA PHE A 48 7.55 22.63 -17.21
C PHE A 48 7.10 21.35 -17.91
N ALA A 49 7.49 21.15 -19.17
CA ALA A 49 7.13 19.98 -19.96
C ALA A 49 7.73 18.67 -19.42
N ALA A 50 8.89 18.72 -18.76
CA ALA A 50 9.52 17.53 -18.16
C ALA A 50 9.06 17.27 -16.72
N MET A 51 8.78 18.34 -15.96
CA MET A 51 8.45 18.26 -14.54
C MET A 51 7.00 17.82 -14.28
N TRP A 52 6.04 18.26 -15.11
CA TRP A 52 4.64 17.90 -14.90
C TRP A 52 4.28 16.44 -15.18
N PRO A 53 4.70 15.80 -16.30
CA PRO A 53 4.32 14.41 -16.55
C PRO A 53 4.94 13.44 -15.55
N THR A 54 6.16 13.74 -15.06
CA THR A 54 6.80 12.95 -13.99
C THR A 54 6.05 13.10 -12.67
N LEU A 55 5.62 14.31 -12.32
CA LEU A 55 4.84 14.57 -11.11
C LEU A 55 3.43 13.94 -11.18
N ILE A 56 2.77 14.01 -12.35
CA ILE A 56 1.48 13.35 -12.60
C ILE A 56 1.62 11.82 -12.50
N PHE A 57 2.68 11.25 -13.09
CA PHE A 57 2.95 9.81 -13.01
C PHE A 57 3.21 9.36 -11.57
N LEU A 58 3.98 10.12 -10.78
CA LEU A 58 4.22 9.84 -9.36
C LEU A 58 2.94 9.93 -8.52
N LEU A 59 2.07 10.92 -8.78
CA LEU A 59 0.76 11.03 -8.12
C LEU A 59 -0.12 9.81 -8.44
N PHE A 60 -0.15 9.36 -9.70
CA PHE A 60 -0.92 8.19 -10.12
C PHE A 60 -0.42 6.88 -9.49
N LEU A 61 0.90 6.74 -9.30
CA LEU A 61 1.49 5.62 -8.58
C LEU A 61 1.10 5.63 -7.09
N ILE A 62 1.07 6.80 -6.45
CA ILE A 62 0.70 6.94 -5.03
C ILE A 62 -0.78 6.57 -4.82
N GLU A 63 -1.70 7.01 -5.69
CA GLU A 63 -3.12 6.66 -5.59
C GLU A 63 -3.37 5.15 -5.78
N SER A 64 -2.60 4.51 -6.66
CA SER A 64 -2.68 3.06 -6.90
C SER A 64 -2.24 2.24 -5.69
N ILE A 65 -1.23 2.69 -4.95
CA ILE A 65 -0.75 2.03 -3.72
C ILE A 65 -1.76 2.17 -2.57
N SER A 66 -2.41 3.34 -2.48
CA SER A 66 -3.43 3.61 -1.47
C SER A 66 -4.66 2.72 -1.65
N CYS A 67 -5.13 2.55 -2.90
CA CYS A 67 -6.29 1.72 -3.22
C CYS A 67 -6.05 0.23 -2.90
N HIS A 68 -4.85 -0.30 -3.20
CA HIS A 68 -4.54 -1.71 -2.94
C HIS A 68 -4.41 -2.03 -1.45
N SER A 69 -3.97 -1.06 -0.65
CA SER A 69 -3.81 -1.20 0.80
C SER A 69 -5.16 -1.12 1.53
N VAL A 70 -6.03 -0.19 1.11
CA VAL A 70 -7.36 -0.01 1.72
C VAL A 70 -8.28 -1.21 1.50
N LEU A 71 -8.23 -1.85 0.32
CA LEU A 71 -9.06 -3.02 0.02
C LEU A 71 -8.72 -4.26 0.88
N ARG A 72 -7.50 -4.34 1.42
CA ARG A 72 -7.07 -5.42 2.33
C ARG A 72 -7.45 -5.17 3.80
N ILE A 73 -7.78 -3.94 4.16
CA ILE A 73 -8.09 -3.53 5.56
C ILE A 73 -9.60 -3.52 5.82
N LEU A 74 -10.44 -3.67 4.80
CA LEU A 74 -11.89 -3.78 5.04
C LEU A 74 -12.14 -4.92 6.03
N PRO A 75 -12.70 -4.63 7.21
CA PRO A 75 -13.03 -5.67 8.15
C PRO A 75 -14.07 -6.55 7.46
N VAL A 76 -13.72 -7.81 7.21
CA VAL A 76 -14.74 -8.83 6.91
C VAL A 76 -15.63 -8.85 8.14
N GLN A 77 -16.78 -8.18 8.04
CA GLN A 77 -17.84 -8.22 9.04
C GLN A 77 -18.28 -9.69 9.10
N LYS A 78 -17.76 -10.42 10.09
CA LYS A 78 -18.19 -11.80 10.36
C LYS A 78 -19.54 -11.70 11.03
N GLU A 79 -20.58 -11.83 10.24
CA GLU A 79 -21.96 -11.89 10.73
C GLU A 79 -22.15 -13.12 11.63
N ALA A 80 -22.85 -12.93 12.74
CA ALA A 80 -23.17 -14.03 13.66
C ALA A 80 -24.19 -14.96 13.01
N ILE A 81 -23.84 -16.24 12.87
CA ILE A 81 -24.73 -17.23 12.27
C ILE A 81 -25.69 -17.74 13.35
N MET A 82 -26.97 -17.38 13.22
CA MET A 82 -28.05 -17.89 14.06
C MET A 82 -28.68 -19.12 13.40
N VAL A 83 -28.78 -20.22 14.16
CA VAL A 83 -29.43 -21.45 13.71
C VAL A 83 -30.45 -21.92 14.74
N GLU A 84 -31.54 -22.51 14.26
CA GLU A 84 -32.63 -22.98 15.14
C GLU A 84 -32.32 -24.33 15.80
N HIS A 85 -31.59 -25.22 15.10
CA HIS A 85 -31.49 -26.63 15.50
C HIS A 85 -30.08 -27.02 15.95
N ALA A 86 -29.09 -26.92 15.05
CA ALA A 86 -27.72 -27.31 15.34
C ALA A 86 -26.72 -26.59 14.43
N VAL A 87 -25.55 -26.29 14.98
CA VAL A 87 -24.40 -25.73 14.28
C VAL A 87 -23.17 -26.58 14.52
N VAL A 88 -22.31 -26.68 13.52
CA VAL A 88 -20.97 -27.27 13.63
C VAL A 88 -19.97 -26.28 13.06
N ALA A 89 -18.97 -25.94 13.85
CA ALA A 89 -17.86 -25.08 13.45
C ALA A 89 -16.55 -25.84 13.62
N THR A 90 -15.74 -25.87 12.56
CA THR A 90 -14.40 -26.47 12.52
C THR A 90 -13.47 -25.60 11.68
N ASP A 91 -12.16 -25.82 11.81
CA ASP A 91 -11.14 -25.08 11.06
C ASP A 91 -11.24 -25.24 9.54
N ASP A 92 -11.77 -26.37 9.06
CA ASP A 92 -12.05 -26.60 7.64
C ASP A 92 -13.56 -26.66 7.35
N GLY A 93 -14.04 -25.86 6.41
CA GLY A 93 -15.47 -25.77 6.08
C GLY A 93 -16.08 -27.07 5.52
N ARG A 94 -15.28 -28.00 4.99
CA ARG A 94 -15.76 -29.34 4.57
C ARG A 94 -16.12 -30.19 5.79
N CYS A 95 -15.35 -30.09 6.87
CA CYS A 95 -15.62 -30.83 8.10
C CYS A 95 -16.85 -30.31 8.84
N SER A 96 -17.08 -28.99 8.86
CA SER A 96 -18.35 -28.40 9.33
C SER A 96 -19.54 -28.95 8.56
N ARG A 97 -19.41 -29.07 7.23
CA ARG A 97 -20.47 -29.57 6.33
C ARG A 97 -20.73 -31.07 6.51
N ILE A 98 -19.69 -31.87 6.77
CA ILE A 98 -19.82 -33.29 7.07
C ILE A 98 -20.49 -33.47 8.44
N GLY A 99 -20.03 -32.75 9.46
CA GLY A 99 -20.62 -32.78 10.80
C GLY A 99 -22.10 -32.41 10.78
N SER A 100 -22.48 -31.34 10.07
CA SER A 100 -23.89 -30.94 9.96
C SER A 100 -24.75 -31.96 9.22
N ARG A 101 -24.23 -32.62 8.17
CA ARG A 101 -24.92 -33.73 7.48
C ARG A 101 -25.12 -34.92 8.41
N ILE A 102 -24.17 -35.21 9.30
CA ILE A 102 -24.26 -36.32 10.25
C ILE A 102 -25.27 -36.01 11.36
N LEU A 103 -25.29 -34.78 11.87
CA LEU A 103 -26.33 -34.34 12.82
C LEU A 103 -27.73 -34.48 12.20
N ARG A 104 -27.90 -34.09 10.92
CA ARG A 104 -29.18 -34.28 10.20
C ARG A 104 -29.63 -35.73 10.08
N LYS A 105 -28.71 -36.69 10.20
CA LYS A 105 -28.99 -38.13 10.18
C LYS A 105 -29.21 -38.72 11.58
N GLY A 106 -29.27 -37.88 12.63
CA GLY A 106 -29.35 -38.33 14.02
C GLY A 106 -28.02 -38.80 14.61
N GLY A 107 -26.89 -38.53 13.94
CA GLY A 107 -25.56 -38.82 14.46
C GLY A 107 -25.03 -37.71 15.36
N HIS A 108 -23.75 -37.80 15.75
CA HIS A 108 -23.10 -36.86 16.66
C HIS A 108 -22.15 -35.90 15.94
N ALA A 109 -21.99 -34.68 16.47
CA ALA A 109 -21.03 -33.68 15.99
C ALA A 109 -19.55 -34.13 16.04
N VAL A 110 -19.23 -35.21 16.78
CA VAL A 110 -17.88 -35.77 16.91
C VAL A 110 -17.31 -36.22 15.57
N ALA A 111 -18.16 -36.57 14.60
CA ALA A 111 -17.72 -36.92 13.26
C ALA A 111 -16.97 -35.79 12.53
N ALA A 112 -17.18 -34.53 12.91
CA ALA A 112 -16.42 -33.41 12.36
C ALA A 112 -14.93 -33.46 12.78
N ALA A 113 -14.64 -33.94 14.00
CA ALA A 113 -13.27 -34.13 14.48
C ALA A 113 -12.54 -35.25 13.71
N PHE A 114 -13.24 -36.36 13.40
CA PHE A 114 -12.68 -37.40 12.54
C PHE A 114 -12.36 -36.89 11.13
N CYS A 115 -13.19 -36.02 10.57
CA CYS A 115 -12.88 -35.36 9.30
C CYS A 115 -11.62 -34.50 9.39
N LEU A 116 -11.44 -33.73 10.48
CA LEU A 116 -10.23 -32.92 10.68
C LEU A 116 -8.96 -33.77 10.76
N GLY A 117 -9.03 -34.96 11.37
CA GLY A 117 -7.89 -35.88 11.38
C GLY A 117 -7.43 -36.36 10.00
N VAL A 118 -8.31 -36.29 8.98
CA VAL A 118 -7.98 -36.63 7.59
C VAL A 118 -7.56 -35.39 6.79
N VAL A 119 -8.27 -34.28 7.00
CA VAL A 119 -8.09 -33.05 6.22
C VAL A 119 -6.91 -32.21 6.72
N SER A 120 -6.59 -32.28 8.01
CA SER A 120 -5.50 -31.56 8.66
C SER A 120 -4.54 -32.54 9.37
N PRO A 121 -3.89 -33.46 8.63
CA PRO A 121 -3.06 -34.52 9.22
C PRO A 121 -1.82 -33.97 9.95
N ALA A 122 -1.39 -32.76 9.60
CA ALA A 122 -0.27 -32.09 10.27
C ALA A 122 -0.61 -31.57 11.68
N SER A 123 -1.90 -31.41 12.00
CA SER A 123 -2.36 -30.85 13.28
C SER A 123 -3.25 -31.80 14.08
N SER A 124 -3.92 -32.76 13.43
CA SER A 124 -4.85 -33.69 14.05
C SER A 124 -4.75 -35.04 13.36
N GLY A 125 -5.03 -36.13 14.08
CA GLY A 125 -4.99 -37.47 13.52
C GLY A 125 -5.45 -38.52 14.52
N ILE A 126 -5.66 -39.74 14.03
CA ILE A 126 -6.17 -40.87 14.84
C ILE A 126 -5.16 -41.37 15.88
N GLY A 127 -3.86 -41.12 15.67
CA GLY A 127 -2.80 -41.54 16.59
C GLY A 127 -2.51 -40.55 17.72
N GLY A 128 -3.22 -39.41 17.75
CA GLY A 128 -3.08 -38.39 18.78
C GLY A 128 -4.13 -38.52 19.88
N GLY A 129 -4.04 -37.64 20.88
CA GLY A 129 -5.00 -37.49 21.96
C GLY A 129 -6.04 -36.40 21.69
N ALA A 130 -6.98 -36.27 22.61
CA ALA A 130 -8.02 -35.26 22.52
C ALA A 130 -8.51 -34.81 23.91
N PHE A 131 -9.15 -33.65 23.93
CA PHE A 131 -10.00 -33.22 25.03
C PHE A 131 -11.39 -32.94 24.49
N MET A 132 -12.41 -33.36 25.21
CA MET A 132 -13.80 -33.13 24.82
C MET A 132 -14.60 -32.64 26.01
N LEU A 133 -15.34 -31.55 25.82
CA LEU A 133 -16.36 -31.09 26.76
C LEU A 133 -17.73 -31.33 26.14
N VAL A 134 -18.56 -32.09 26.84
CA VAL A 134 -19.92 -32.41 26.43
C VAL A 134 -20.87 -31.81 27.46
N ARG A 135 -21.84 -31.05 26.99
CA ARG A 135 -22.96 -30.58 27.79
C ARG A 135 -24.23 -31.27 27.33
N SER A 136 -24.83 -32.05 28.22
CA SER A 136 -26.11 -32.71 28.01
C SER A 136 -27.27 -31.71 28.08
N ALA A 137 -28.43 -32.10 27.53
CA ALA A 137 -29.62 -31.26 27.50
C ALA A 137 -30.18 -30.95 28.91
N ASP A 138 -29.91 -31.82 29.89
CA ASP A 138 -30.22 -31.64 31.30
C ASP A 138 -29.26 -30.67 32.03
N GLY A 139 -28.25 -30.15 31.33
CA GLY A 139 -27.27 -29.22 31.87
C GLY A 139 -26.04 -29.87 32.49
N HIS A 140 -25.95 -31.21 32.54
CA HIS A 140 -24.74 -31.88 32.99
C HIS A 140 -23.58 -31.63 32.03
N VAL A 141 -22.40 -31.34 32.58
CA VAL A 141 -21.17 -31.12 31.82
C VAL A 141 -20.18 -32.21 32.16
N GLN A 142 -19.66 -32.89 31.14
CA GLN A 142 -18.64 -33.92 31.28
C GLN A 142 -17.42 -33.55 30.43
N GLY A 143 -16.25 -33.69 31.04
CA GLY A 143 -14.96 -33.59 30.36
C GLY A 143 -14.35 -34.97 30.14
N TYR A 144 -13.81 -35.17 28.95
CA TYR A 144 -13.02 -36.36 28.60
C TYR A 144 -11.58 -35.92 28.33
N ASP A 145 -10.64 -36.51 29.08
CA ASP A 145 -9.21 -36.41 28.84
C ASP A 145 -8.76 -37.71 28.14
N MET A 146 -8.42 -37.58 26.86
CA MET A 146 -7.99 -38.69 26.00
C MET A 146 -6.52 -38.52 25.62
N ARG A 147 -5.72 -37.90 26.49
CA ARG A 147 -4.27 -37.83 26.28
C ARG A 147 -3.64 -39.21 26.36
N GLU A 148 -2.60 -39.36 25.59
CA GLU A 148 -1.81 -40.56 25.46
C GLU A 148 -0.95 -40.76 26.70
N THR A 149 -0.75 -42.02 27.06
CA THR A 149 0.18 -42.40 28.12
C THR A 149 1.49 -42.84 27.49
N ALA A 150 2.62 -42.44 28.09
CA ALA A 150 3.92 -42.89 27.64
C ALA A 150 3.99 -44.43 27.63
N PRO A 151 4.57 -45.06 26.59
CA PRO A 151 4.75 -46.51 26.57
C PRO A 151 5.54 -47.00 27.77
N SER A 152 5.27 -48.22 28.25
CA SER A 152 5.90 -48.78 29.45
C SER A 152 7.43 -48.80 29.40
N ASN A 153 8.01 -48.90 28.20
CA ASN A 153 9.45 -48.96 27.98
C ASN A 153 10.10 -47.58 27.75
N ALA A 154 9.33 -46.49 27.76
CA ALA A 154 9.85 -45.13 27.63
C ALA A 154 10.44 -44.67 28.98
N SER A 155 11.66 -45.12 29.28
CA SER A 155 12.41 -44.67 30.46
C SER A 155 13.27 -43.45 30.18
N ARG A 156 13.54 -42.65 31.22
CA ARG A 156 14.49 -41.54 31.15
C ARG A 156 15.90 -42.07 30.83
N VAL A 157 16.52 -41.59 29.75
CA VAL A 157 17.94 -41.84 29.50
C VAL A 157 18.74 -41.00 30.52
N ARG A 158 19.63 -41.64 31.27
CA ARG A 158 20.57 -40.93 32.14
C ARG A 158 21.81 -40.58 31.30
N GLU A 159 22.11 -39.29 31.21
CA GLU A 159 23.41 -38.78 30.72
C GLU A 159 24.47 -38.93 31.81
#